data_AF-A0A2N2AFQ0-F1
#
_entry.id   AF-A0A2N2AFQ0-F1
#
_cell.length_a   1.000
_cell.length_b   1.000
_cell.length_c   1.000
_cell.angle_alpha   90.00
_cell.angle_beta   90.00
_cell.angle_gamma   90.00
#
_symmetry.space_group_name_H-M   'P 1'
#
loop_
_entity.id
_entity.type
_entity.pdbx_description
1 polymer ?
#
loop_
_entity_poly.entity_id
_entity_poly.type
_entity_poly.pdbx_seq_one_letter_code
_entity_poly.pdbx_strand_id
1 'polypeptide(L)'
;MIISNNQIRNLLNQYLKQDAAFSPNRKAEVSKLFKEEVYNFTVSQDAKAYSLVKEAIKDLPDIREDRLAKIQKQVKTGTYEVTNEEVAEKMIGRSLVDELV
;
A
#
# COMPACT_ATOMS: atom_id res chain seq x y z
N MET A 1 -6.84 18.31 -19.35
CA MET A 1 -5.48 18.87 -19.52
C MET A 1 -4.64 18.33 -18.37
N ILE A 2 -3.80 17.32 -18.60
CA ILE A 2 -2.99 16.69 -17.54
C ILE A 2 -1.59 17.26 -17.67
N ILE A 3 -1.21 18.16 -16.76
CA ILE A 3 0.15 18.68 -16.69
C ILE A 3 1.02 17.54 -16.13
N SER A 4 2.06 17.16 -16.87
CA SER A 4 2.91 16.03 -16.48
C SER A 4 3.80 16.40 -15.29
N ASN A 5 4.04 15.44 -14.41
CA ASN A 5 4.86 15.62 -13.20
C ASN A 5 6.30 16.09 -13.50
N ASN A 6 6.83 15.74 -14.66
CA ASN A 6 8.15 16.20 -15.11
C ASN A 6 8.16 17.68 -15.49
N GLN A 7 7.05 18.23 -16.00
CA GLN A 7 6.95 19.65 -16.32
C GLN A 7 6.95 20.51 -15.04
N ILE A 8 6.23 20.09 -14.00
CA ILE A 8 6.20 20.80 -12.70
C ILE A 8 7.59 20.82 -12.05
N ARG A 9 8.31 19.70 -12.08
CA ARG A 9 9.67 19.59 -11.54
C ARG A 9 10.66 20.52 -12.26
N ASN A 10 10.57 20.61 -13.59
CA ASN A 10 11.47 21.44 -14.38
C ASN A 10 11.23 22.95 -14.13
N LEU A 11 9.96 23.36 -14.05
CA LEU A 11 9.59 24.74 -13.72
C LEU A 11 10.06 25.13 -12.32
N LEU A 12 9.92 24.25 -11.34
CA LEU A 12 10.39 24.48 -9.98
C LEU A 12 11.92 24.61 -9.90
N ASN A 13 12.66 23.74 -10.60
CA ASN A 13 14.12 23.82 -10.66
C ASN A 13 14.59 25.14 -11.27
N GLN A 14 13.85 25.70 -12.22
CA GLN A 14 14.14 26.99 -12.82
C GLN A 14 13.91 28.14 -11.82
N TYR A 15 12.80 28.08 -11.06
CA TYR A 15 12.47 29.05 -10.01
C TYR A 15 13.48 29.03 -8.85
N LEU A 16 13.84 27.85 -8.32
CA LEU A 16 14.82 27.72 -7.23
C LEU A 16 16.23 28.17 -7.63
N LYS A 17 16.59 28.04 -8.91
CA LYS A 17 17.84 28.59 -9.46
C LYS A 17 17.84 30.12 -9.51
N GLN A 18 16.67 30.75 -9.61
CA GLN A 18 16.52 32.20 -9.62
C GLN A 18 16.60 32.78 -8.20
N ASP A 19 15.96 32.15 -7.22
CA ASP A 19 16.03 32.54 -5.79
C ASP A 19 17.39 32.23 -5.14
N ALA A 20 18.19 31.36 -5.77
CA ALA A 20 19.53 30.97 -5.33
C ALA A 20 20.54 32.13 -5.21
N ALA A 21 20.26 33.25 -5.86
CA ALA A 21 21.09 34.45 -5.80
C ALA A 21 20.93 35.24 -4.49
N PHE A 22 19.92 34.93 -3.63
CA PHE A 22 19.50 35.83 -2.55
C PHE A 22 19.70 35.33 -1.10
N SER A 23 19.82 34.03 -0.81
CA SER A 23 20.25 33.54 0.53
C SER A 23 20.41 32.01 0.60
N PRO A 24 21.51 31.46 1.14
CA PRO A 24 21.74 30.01 1.21
C PRO A 24 20.87 29.28 2.26
N ASN A 25 20.40 29.97 3.31
CA ASN A 25 19.69 29.33 4.43
C ASN A 25 18.21 29.02 4.10
N ARG A 26 17.57 29.84 3.27
CA ARG A 26 16.18 29.61 2.80
C ARG A 26 16.07 28.45 1.79
N LYS A 27 17.13 28.12 1.05
CA LYS A 27 17.13 26.97 0.12
C LYS A 27 16.85 25.64 0.84
N ALA A 28 17.47 25.43 2.00
CA ALA A 28 17.32 24.17 2.75
C ALA A 28 15.90 24.01 3.30
N GLU A 29 15.31 25.08 3.83
CA GLU A 29 13.97 25.08 4.40
C GLU A 29 12.87 24.94 3.33
N VAL A 30 12.98 25.71 2.24
CA VAL A 30 12.08 25.58 1.08
C VAL A 30 12.21 24.20 0.42
N SER A 31 13.43 23.65 0.31
CA SER A 31 13.61 22.31 -0.26
C SER A 31 13.01 21.18 0.58
N LYS A 32 12.95 21.31 1.91
CA LYS A 32 12.32 20.32 2.79
C LYS A 32 10.81 20.37 2.72
N LEU A 33 10.23 21.56 2.83
CA LEU A 33 8.78 21.78 2.74
C LEU A 33 8.25 21.33 1.37
N PHE A 34 8.94 21.67 0.27
CA PHE A 34 8.55 21.21 -1.06
C PHE A 34 8.82 19.72 -1.29
N LYS A 35 9.83 19.12 -0.66
CA LYS A 35 10.02 17.67 -0.75
C LYS A 35 8.84 16.94 -0.10
N GLU A 36 8.31 17.44 1.02
CA GLU A 36 7.09 16.90 1.62
C GLU A 36 5.85 17.16 0.76
N GLU A 37 5.63 18.37 0.25
CA GLU A 37 4.46 18.69 -0.59
C GLU A 37 4.48 17.94 -1.92
N VAL A 38 5.63 17.90 -2.61
CA VAL A 38 5.80 17.14 -3.86
C VAL A 38 5.72 15.64 -3.57
N TYR A 39 6.28 15.12 -2.47
CA TYR A 39 6.14 13.71 -2.09
C TYR A 39 4.68 13.34 -1.83
N ASN A 40 3.96 14.19 -1.09
CA ASN A 40 2.54 14.04 -0.81
C ASN A 40 1.66 14.15 -2.06
N PHE A 41 2.05 14.94 -3.05
CA PHE A 41 1.40 15.03 -4.35
C PHE A 41 1.77 13.87 -5.30
N THR A 42 2.98 13.33 -5.20
CA THR A 42 3.48 12.25 -6.08
C THR A 42 2.99 10.86 -5.71
N VAL A 43 2.68 10.61 -4.42
CA VAL A 43 2.21 9.31 -3.95
C VAL A 43 0.76 9.45 -3.54
N SER A 44 -0.14 8.75 -4.24
CA SER A 44 -1.55 8.71 -3.85
C SER A 44 -1.70 8.18 -2.42
N GLN A 45 -2.75 8.61 -1.72
CA GLN A 45 -3.05 8.09 -0.38
C GLN A 45 -3.19 6.56 -0.40
N ASP A 46 -3.78 6.00 -1.46
CA ASP A 46 -3.92 4.55 -1.66
C ASP A 46 -2.57 3.84 -1.78
N ALA A 47 -1.60 4.42 -2.49
CA ALA A 47 -0.26 3.83 -2.62
C ALA A 47 0.51 3.85 -1.29
N LYS A 48 0.30 4.88 -0.45
CA LYS A 48 0.85 4.93 0.91
C LYS A 48 0.21 3.86 1.79
N ALA A 49 -1.12 3.74 1.77
CA ALA A 49 -1.86 2.74 2.52
C ALA A 49 -1.44 1.31 2.11
N TYR A 50 -1.32 1.05 0.80
CA TYR A 50 -0.86 -0.23 0.28
C TYR A 50 0.55 -0.59 0.77
N SER A 51 1.48 0.37 0.74
CA SER A 51 2.86 0.14 1.18
C SER A 51 2.94 -0.18 2.67
N LEU A 52 2.19 0.54 3.50
CA LEU A 52 2.11 0.30 4.94
C LEU A 52 1.49 -1.07 5.26
N VAL A 53 0.40 -1.44 4.58
CA VAL A 53 -0.23 -2.75 4.75
C VAL A 53 0.70 -3.87 4.27
N LYS A 54 1.41 -3.68 3.15
CA LYS A 54 2.38 -4.65 2.63
C LYS A 54 3.55 -4.88 3.58
N GLU A 55 4.03 -3.84 4.24
CA GLU A 55 5.07 -3.95 5.26
C GLU A 55 4.55 -4.71 6.48
N ALA A 56 3.38 -4.35 7.00
CA ALA A 56 2.74 -5.07 8.10
C ALA A 56 2.53 -6.56 7.79
N ILE A 57 2.09 -6.91 6.57
CA ILE A 57 1.90 -8.31 6.15
C ILE A 57 3.22 -9.11 6.15
N LYS A 58 4.36 -8.48 5.85
CA LYS A 58 5.66 -9.18 5.85
C LYS A 58 6.10 -9.60 7.25
N ASP A 59 5.71 -8.84 8.27
CA ASP A 59 6.06 -9.11 9.65
C ASP A 59 5.13 -10.14 10.31
N LEU A 60 4.04 -10.54 9.62
CA LEU A 60 3.16 -11.59 10.10
C LEU A 60 3.84 -12.97 10.00
N PRO A 61 3.61 -13.87 10.96
CA PRO A 61 4.09 -15.23 10.88
C PRO A 61 3.44 -15.99 9.73
N ASP A 62 4.22 -16.85 9.06
CA ASP A 62 3.73 -17.73 7.99
C ASP A 62 2.57 -18.62 8.44
N ILE A 63 2.57 -19.02 9.71
CA ILE A 63 1.55 -19.88 10.32
C ILE A 63 0.86 -19.13 11.46
N ARG A 64 -0.47 -19.09 11.41
CA ARG A 64 -1.33 -18.60 12.48
C ARG A 64 -1.73 -19.74 13.41
N GLU A 65 -0.87 -20.00 14.38
CA GLU A 65 -1.02 -21.10 15.35
C GLU A 65 -2.34 -21.02 16.14
N ASP A 66 -2.82 -19.80 16.44
CA ASP A 66 -4.09 -19.54 17.11
C ASP A 66 -5.29 -20.09 16.30
N ARG A 67 -5.31 -19.82 14.99
CA ARG A 67 -6.37 -20.31 14.09
C ARG A 67 -6.25 -21.82 13.88
N LEU A 68 -5.03 -22.32 13.73
CA LEU A 68 -4.78 -23.74 13.53
C LEU A 68 -5.27 -24.54 14.74
N ALA A 69 -4.90 -24.13 15.95
CA ALA A 69 -5.30 -24.79 17.19
C ALA A 69 -6.83 -24.80 17.36
N LYS A 70 -7.51 -23.69 17.03
CA LYS A 70 -8.99 -23.62 17.09
C LYS A 70 -9.64 -24.63 16.14
N ILE A 71 -9.21 -24.68 14.89
CA ILE A 71 -9.75 -25.60 13.89
C ILE A 71 -9.44 -27.05 14.28
N GLN A 72 -8.20 -27.35 14.67
CA GLN A 72 -7.83 -28.69 15.14
C GLN A 72 -8.69 -29.14 16.31
N LYS A 73 -9.00 -28.24 17.25
CA LYS A 73 -9.90 -28.55 18.37
C LYS A 73 -11.30 -28.90 17.85
N GLN A 74 -11.88 -28.06 16.98
CA GLN A 74 -13.21 -28.31 16.42
C GLN A 74 -13.30 -29.65 15.67
N VAL A 75 -12.25 -29.98 14.91
CA VAL A 75 -12.14 -31.26 14.20
C VAL A 75 -12.06 -32.42 15.20
N LYS A 76 -11.21 -32.32 16.22
CA LYS A 76 -11.08 -33.35 17.27
C LYS A 76 -12.35 -33.57 18.07
N THR A 77 -13.12 -32.51 18.34
CA THR A 77 -14.38 -32.58 19.07
C THR A 77 -15.58 -32.94 18.18
N GLY A 78 -15.38 -33.10 16.86
CA GLY A 78 -16.45 -33.37 15.91
C GLY A 78 -17.42 -32.21 15.72
N THR A 79 -17.07 -31.00 16.16
CA THR A 79 -17.89 -29.78 16.04
C THR A 79 -17.42 -28.91 14.88
N TYR A 80 -16.63 -29.47 13.97
CA TYR A 80 -16.28 -28.82 12.72
C TYR A 80 -17.37 -29.14 11.71
N GLU A 81 -18.27 -28.20 11.53
CA GLU A 81 -19.39 -28.30 10.59
C GLU A 81 -19.20 -27.23 9.51
N VAL A 82 -19.25 -27.66 8.25
CA VAL A 82 -19.15 -26.81 7.07
C VAL A 82 -20.35 -27.13 6.21
N THR A 83 -21.11 -26.11 5.79
CA THR A 83 -22.31 -26.33 4.98
C THR A 83 -21.95 -26.53 3.50
N ASN A 84 -22.85 -27.15 2.75
CA ASN A 84 -22.65 -27.37 1.31
C ASN A 84 -22.52 -26.04 0.55
N GLU A 85 -23.22 -25.00 1.01
CA GLU A 85 -23.15 -23.64 0.45
C GLU A 85 -21.76 -23.04 0.66
N GLU A 86 -21.17 -23.16 1.85
CA GLU A 86 -19.82 -22.68 2.14
C GLU A 86 -18.77 -23.37 1.26
N VAL A 87 -18.94 -24.68 1.02
CA VAL A 87 -18.07 -25.44 0.12
C VAL A 87 -18.23 -24.95 -1.33
N ALA A 88 -19.46 -24.81 -1.81
CA ALA A 88 -19.75 -24.36 -3.16
C ALA A 88 -19.21 -22.93 -3.42
N GLU A 89 -19.35 -22.02 -2.46
CA GLU A 89 -18.81 -20.67 -2.53
C GLU A 89 -17.28 -20.69 -2.73
N LYS A 90 -16.56 -21.54 -1.99
CA LYS A 90 -15.11 -21.68 -2.15
C LYS A 90 -14.71 -22.28 -3.49
N MET A 91 -15.46 -23.26 -3.99
CA MET A 91 -15.22 -23.85 -5.31
C MET A 91 -15.39 -22.82 -6.44
N ILE A 92 -16.51 -22.10 -6.45
CA ILE A 92 -16.79 -21.07 -7.47
C ILE A 92 -15.76 -19.94 -7.37
N GLY A 93 -15.53 -19.43 -6.16
CA GLY A 93 -14.55 -18.36 -5.94
C GLY A 93 -13.15 -18.74 -6.43
N ARG A 94 -12.73 -19.99 -6.24
CA ARG A 94 -11.44 -20.48 -6.74
C ARG A 94 -11.41 -20.56 -8.27
N SER A 95 -12.46 -21.10 -8.88
CA SER A 95 -12.57 -21.23 -10.34
C SER A 95 -12.48 -19.87 -11.05
N LEU A 96 -13.12 -18.85 -10.50
CA LEU A 96 -13.08 -17.49 -11.07
C LEU A 96 -11.69 -16.86 -11.00
N VAL A 97 -10.95 -17.09 -9.91
CA VAL A 97 -9.58 -16.58 -9.77
C VAL A 97 -8.65 -17.28 -10.77
N ASP A 98 -8.80 -18.60 -10.94
CA ASP A 98 -7.96 -19.38 -11.86
C ASP A 98 -8.20 -19.01 -13.34
N GLU A 99 -9.38 -18.49 -13.71
CA GLU A 99 -9.64 -17.97 -15.08
C GLU A 99 -9.09 -16.56 -15.33
N LEU A 100 -8.93 -15.75 -14.27
CA LEU A 100 -8.52 -14.35 -14.37
C LEU A 100 -7.00 -14.14 -14.35
N VAL A 101 -6.23 -15.19 -14.03
CA VAL A 101 -4.76 -15.19 -13.96
C VAL A 101 -4.17 -15.87 -15.19
#